data_AF-A0A9P3YQ98-F1
#
_entry.id   AF-A0A9P3YQ98-F1
#
_cell.length_a   1.000
_cell.length_b   1.000
_cell.length_c   1.000
_cell.angle_alpha   90.00
_cell.angle_beta   90.00
_cell.angle_gamma   90.00
#
_symmetry.space_group_name_H-M   'P 1'
#
loop_
_entity.id
_entity.type
_entity.pdbx_description
1 polymer ?
#
loop_
_entity_poly.entity_id
_entity_poly.type
_entity_poly.pdbx_seq_one_letter_code
_entity_poly.pdbx_strand_id
1 'polypeptide(L)'
;MDKLEEKINLYKDISLKIINFIEKMEYKNISFQLDERQNIINSISEVDKSEFIQLYDSMELFEIDAKIRDALQEQLSEVKKELHEYKLTKQVNTMYYSLNREKVNIFNKKV
;
A
#
# COMPACT_ATOMS: atom_id res chain seq x y z
N MET A 1 23.24 4.68 24.78
CA MET A 1 22.37 5.68 24.14
C MET A 1 21.20 5.90 25.05
N ASP A 2 20.51 7.04 24.93
CA ASP A 2 19.25 7.23 25.63
C ASP A 2 18.21 6.22 25.10
N LYS A 3 17.37 5.68 25.98
CA LYS A 3 16.36 4.66 25.63
C LYS A 3 15.35 5.21 24.61
N LEU A 4 15.13 6.52 24.60
CA LEU A 4 14.26 7.19 23.64
C LEU A 4 14.94 7.38 22.28
N GLU A 5 16.23 7.69 22.28
CA GLU A 5 17.07 7.82 21.09
C GLU A 5 17.17 6.47 20.34
N GLU A 6 17.26 5.35 21.07
CA GLU A 6 17.20 4.01 20.48
C GLU A 6 15.86 3.75 19.77
N LYS A 7 14.75 4.17 20.38
CA LYS A 7 13.41 3.98 19.82
C LYS A 7 13.18 4.81 18.55
N ILE A 8 13.59 6.08 18.53
CA ILE A 8 13.40 6.93 17.34
C ILE A 8 14.27 6.46 16.18
N ASN A 9 15.50 6.01 16.47
CA ASN A 9 16.37 5.44 15.44
C ASN A 9 15.79 4.13 14.89
N LEU A 10 15.24 3.26 15.74
CA LEU A 10 14.57 2.05 15.27
C LEU A 10 13.34 2.37 14.40
N TYR A 11 12.54 3.37 14.79
CA TYR A 11 11.40 3.83 13.98
C TYR A 11 11.85 4.31 12.59
N LYS A 12 12.94 5.09 12.54
CA LYS A 12 13.56 5.54 11.28
C LYS A 12 14.04 4.37 10.43
N ASP A 13 14.76 3.43 11.02
CA ASP A 13 15.30 2.26 10.29
C ASP A 13 14.19 1.41 9.68
N ILE A 14 13.10 1.18 10.42
CA ILE A 14 11.93 0.47 9.90
C ILE A 14 11.27 1.27 8.77
N SER A 15 11.19 2.59 8.89
CA SER A 15 10.63 3.47 7.85
C SER A 15 11.44 3.41 6.56
N LEU A 16 12.77 3.46 6.65
CA LEU A 16 13.66 3.30 5.50
C LEU A 16 13.54 1.89 4.89
N LYS A 17 13.34 0.87 5.72
CA LYS A 17 13.09 -0.51 5.25
C LYS A 17 11.76 -0.62 4.49
N ILE A 18 10.71 0.09 4.91
CA ILE A 18 9.44 0.17 4.16
C ILE A 18 9.66 0.81 2.79
N ILE A 19 10.39 1.92 2.71
CA ILE A 19 10.76 2.55 1.43
C ILE A 19 11.46 1.55 0.51
N ASN A 20 12.44 0.81 1.03
CA ASN A 20 13.14 -0.22 0.26
C ASN A 20 12.20 -1.34 -0.24
N PHE A 21 11.20 -1.74 0.56
CA PHE A 21 10.20 -2.71 0.11
C PHE A 21 9.32 -2.15 -1.00
N ILE A 22 8.90 -0.89 -0.90
CA ILE A 22 8.12 -0.22 -1.95
C ILE A 22 8.91 -0.16 -3.25
N GLU A 23 10.18 0.28 -3.20
CA GLU A 23 11.05 0.40 -4.37
C GLU A 23 11.32 -0.96 -5.04
N LYS A 24 11.33 -2.04 -4.26
CA LYS A 24 11.46 -3.42 -4.77
C LYS A 24 10.13 -4.10 -5.13
N MET A 25 9.00 -3.40 -4.98
CA MET A 25 7.65 -3.94 -5.15
C MET A 25 7.35 -5.16 -4.23
N GLU A 26 7.97 -5.21 -3.05
CA GLU A 26 7.84 -6.29 -2.05
C GLU A 26 6.78 -5.95 -0.98
N TYR A 27 5.53 -5.76 -1.40
CA TYR A 27 4.47 -5.25 -0.51
C TYR A 27 4.04 -6.19 0.62
N LYS A 28 4.29 -7.51 0.50
CA LYS A 28 3.81 -8.54 1.43
C LYS A 28 4.22 -8.28 2.89
N ASN A 29 5.39 -7.69 3.11
CA ASN A 29 5.96 -7.50 4.44
C ASN A 29 5.77 -6.08 5.00
N ILE A 30 5.19 -5.16 4.23
CA ILE A 30 5.03 -3.76 4.65
C ILE A 30 4.09 -3.65 5.85
N SER A 31 2.97 -4.41 5.87
CA SER A 31 2.03 -4.40 7.00
C SER A 31 2.73 -4.71 8.32
N PHE A 32 3.56 -5.76 8.34
CA PHE A 32 4.31 -6.14 9.53
C PHE A 32 5.28 -5.03 9.99
N GLN A 33 5.95 -4.33 9.07
CA GLN A 33 6.82 -3.20 9.44
C GLN A 33 6.02 -2.00 9.99
N LEU A 34 4.82 -1.74 9.45
CA LEU A 34 3.95 -0.68 9.97
C LEU A 34 3.47 -1.00 11.38
N ASP A 35 3.12 -2.26 11.65
CA ASP A 35 2.76 -2.72 13.00
C ASP A 35 3.92 -2.51 13.98
N GLU A 36 5.16 -2.84 13.58
CA GLU A 36 6.34 -2.63 14.41
C GLU A 36 6.59 -1.14 14.72
N ARG A 37 6.35 -0.24 13.74
CA ARG A 37 6.39 1.21 14.00
C ARG A 37 5.33 1.63 15.01
N GLN A 38 4.12 1.11 14.90
CA GLN A 38 3.05 1.42 15.85
C GLN A 38 3.38 0.89 17.25
N ASN A 39 4.02 -0.28 17.35
CA ASN A 39 4.49 -0.83 18.63
C ASN A 39 5.52 0.07 19.30
N ILE A 40 6.43 0.68 18.53
CA ILE A 40 7.37 1.69 19.05
C ILE A 40 6.60 2.87 19.62
N ILE A 41 5.67 3.45 18.85
CA ILE A 41 4.84 4.58 19.29
C ILE A 41 4.10 4.24 20.59
N ASN A 42 3.44 3.09 20.62
CA ASN A 42 2.67 2.62 21.78
C ASN A 42 3.55 2.37 23.01
N SER A 43 4.86 2.14 22.83
CA SER A 43 5.80 1.91 23.92
C SER A 43 6.31 3.20 24.58
N ILE A 44 6.05 4.37 23.98
CA ILE A 44 6.49 5.66 24.49
C ILE A 44 5.60 6.06 25.66
N SER A 45 6.21 6.46 26.78
CA SER A 45 5.45 6.93 27.93
C SER A 45 4.90 8.35 27.67
N GLU A 46 3.83 8.75 28.36
CA GLU A 46 3.31 10.12 28.21
C GLU A 46 4.32 11.20 28.61
N VAL A 47 5.27 10.89 29.51
CA VAL A 47 6.33 11.82 29.92
C VAL A 47 7.35 12.04 28.79
N ASP A 48 7.69 10.97 28.05
CA ASP A 48 8.71 11.00 26.99
C ASP A 48 8.14 11.45 25.63
N LYS A 49 6.81 11.56 25.52
CA LYS A 49 6.11 11.83 24.26
C LYS A 49 6.50 13.16 23.61
N SER A 50 6.65 14.21 24.41
CA SER A 50 7.05 15.53 23.90
C SER A 50 8.46 15.48 23.30
N GLU A 51 9.38 14.77 23.96
CA GLU A 51 10.76 14.63 23.50
C GLU A 51 10.83 13.77 22.23
N PHE A 52 10.05 12.68 22.17
CA PHE A 52 9.97 11.87 20.97
C PHE A 52 9.48 12.66 19.75
N ILE A 53 8.46 13.51 19.94
CA ILE A 53 7.95 14.38 18.87
C ILE A 53 9.03 15.36 18.40
N GLN A 54 9.79 15.96 19.32
CA GLN A 54 10.89 16.85 18.97
C GLN A 54 11.98 16.11 18.17
N LEU A 55 12.34 14.90 18.58
CA LEU A 55 13.31 14.08 17.83
C LEU A 55 12.76 13.74 16.44
N TYR A 56 11.50 13.30 16.35
CA TYR A 56 10.82 12.99 15.09
C TYR A 56 10.83 14.18 14.12
N ASP A 57 10.52 15.39 14.61
CA ASP A 57 10.53 16.61 13.81
C ASP A 57 11.96 17.00 13.40
N SER A 58 12.92 16.96 14.35
CA SER A 58 14.31 17.32 14.08
C SER A 58 15.02 16.38 13.10
N MET A 59 14.57 15.13 13.02
CA MET A 59 15.07 14.12 12.09
C MET A 59 14.27 14.09 10.78
N GLU A 60 13.30 14.99 10.62
CA GLU A 60 12.45 15.13 9.42
C GLU A 60 11.71 13.84 9.05
N LEU A 61 11.35 13.02 10.04
CA LEU A 61 10.71 11.72 9.80
C LEU A 61 9.31 11.86 9.20
N PHE A 62 8.67 13.02 9.36
CA PHE A 62 7.42 13.35 8.68
C PHE A 62 7.53 13.33 7.17
N GLU A 63 8.69 13.66 6.59
CA GLU A 63 8.90 13.59 5.15
C GLU A 63 8.97 12.14 4.67
N ILE A 64 9.65 11.28 5.45
CA ILE A 64 9.73 9.85 5.17
C ILE A 64 8.33 9.24 5.24
N ASP A 65 7.55 9.61 6.24
CA ASP A 65 6.18 9.12 6.42
C ASP A 65 5.24 9.59 5.31
N ALA A 66 5.39 10.84 4.87
CA ALA A 66 4.68 11.35 3.69
C ALA A 66 5.06 10.55 2.44
N LYS A 67 6.35 10.29 2.20
CA LYS A 67 6.82 9.49 1.05
C LYS A 67 6.25 8.07 1.06
N ILE A 68 6.23 7.41 2.23
CA ILE A 68 5.63 6.08 2.37
C ILE A 68 4.14 6.12 2.03
N ARG A 69 3.39 7.07 2.60
CA ARG A 69 1.95 7.22 2.37
C ARG A 69 1.66 7.43 0.89
N ASP A 70 2.34 8.39 0.27
CA ASP A 70 2.06 8.81 -1.10
C ASP A 70 2.36 7.66 -2.08
N ALA A 71 3.46 6.93 -1.88
CA ALA A 71 3.81 5.78 -2.71
C ALA A 71 2.83 4.59 -2.54
N LEU A 72 2.36 4.32 -1.32
CA LEU A 72 1.32 3.29 -1.10
C LEU A 72 -0.01 3.69 -1.73
N GLN A 73 -0.36 4.98 -1.71
CA GLN A 73 -1.57 5.50 -2.33
C GLN A 73 -1.51 5.42 -3.86
N GLU A 74 -0.36 5.73 -4.45
CA GLU A 74 -0.11 5.57 -5.88
C GLU A 74 -0.28 4.11 -6.30
N GLN A 75 0.36 3.18 -5.59
CA GLN A 75 0.23 1.75 -5.84
C GLN A 75 -1.22 1.25 -5.70
N LEU A 76 -1.96 1.72 -4.70
CA LEU A 76 -3.38 1.38 -4.57
C LEU A 76 -4.20 1.88 -5.76
N SER A 77 -3.87 3.05 -6.31
CA SER A 77 -4.53 3.60 -7.49
C SER A 77 -4.25 2.77 -8.74
N GLU A 78 -3.00 2.33 -8.93
CA GLU A 78 -2.60 1.45 -10.03
C GLU A 78 -3.34 0.11 -9.96
N VAL A 79 -3.33 -0.57 -8.81
CA VAL A 79 -4.04 -1.85 -8.62
C VAL A 79 -5.54 -1.71 -8.89
N LYS A 80 -6.17 -0.60 -8.48
CA LYS A 80 -7.59 -0.34 -8.79
C LYS A 80 -7.85 -0.22 -10.29
N LYS A 81 -6.94 0.43 -11.03
CA LYS A 81 -7.02 0.56 -12.48
C LYS A 81 -6.90 -0.80 -13.16
N GLU A 82 -5.92 -1.61 -12.76
CA GLU A 82 -5.74 -2.97 -13.29
C GLU A 82 -6.97 -3.86 -13.07
N LEU A 83 -7.56 -3.82 -11.86
CA LEU A 83 -8.79 -4.56 -11.56
C LEU A 83 -9.97 -4.11 -12.44
N HIS A 84 -10.07 -2.82 -12.73
CA HIS A 84 -11.09 -2.28 -13.61
C HIS A 84 -10.91 -2.77 -15.06
N GLU A 85 -9.69 -2.69 -15.58
CA GLU A 85 -9.34 -3.16 -16.93
C GLU A 85 -9.55 -4.67 -17.10
N TYR A 86 -9.20 -5.45 -16.09
CA TYR A 86 -9.46 -6.90 -16.06
C TYR A 86 -10.97 -7.20 -16.12
N LYS A 87 -11.78 -6.47 -15.35
CA LYS A 87 -13.24 -6.62 -15.36
C LYS A 87 -13.84 -6.27 -16.73
N LEU A 88 -13.39 -5.18 -17.35
CA LEU A 88 -13.83 -4.77 -18.69
C LEU A 88 -13.48 -5.84 -19.74
N THR A 89 -12.24 -6.33 -19.72
CA THR A 89 -11.79 -7.41 -20.62
C THR A 89 -12.68 -8.65 -20.51
N LYS A 90 -13.03 -9.05 -19.29
CA LYS A 90 -13.93 -10.21 -19.05
C LYS A 90 -15.34 -9.96 -19.59
N GLN A 91 -15.88 -8.75 -19.44
CA GLN A 91 -17.18 -8.39 -19.98
C GLN A 91 -17.20 -8.43 -21.51
N VAL A 92 -16.18 -7.83 -22.15
CA VAL A 92 -16.02 -7.85 -23.60
C VAL A 92 -15.92 -9.28 -24.13
N ASN A 93 -15.10 -10.14 -23.51
CA ASN A 93 -14.98 -11.55 -23.91
C ASN A 93 -16.30 -12.31 -23.77
N THR A 94 -17.06 -12.05 -22.70
CA THR A 94 -18.39 -12.64 -22.50
C THR A 94 -19.37 -12.19 -23.59
N MET A 95 -19.33 -10.90 -23.94
CA MET A 95 -20.17 -10.30 -24.99
C MET A 95 -19.82 -10.86 -26.38
N TYR A 96 -18.54 -10.99 -26.71
CA TYR A 96 -18.11 -11.65 -27.95
C TYR A 96 -18.57 -13.11 -28.00
N TYR A 97 -18.44 -13.85 -26.89
CA TYR A 97 -18.90 -15.23 -26.81
C TYR A 97 -20.43 -15.34 -26.98
N SER A 98 -21.21 -14.47 -26.34
CA SER A 98 -22.68 -14.46 -26.46
C SER A 98 -23.14 -14.09 -27.86
N LEU A 99 -22.56 -13.04 -28.46
CA LEU A 99 -22.88 -12.60 -29.82
C LEU A 99 -22.54 -13.66 -30.88
N ASN A 100 -21.42 -14.38 -30.71
CA ASN A 100 -21.06 -15.47 -31.62
C ASN A 100 -21.98 -16.69 -31.45
N ARG A 101 -22.40 -17.02 -30.23
CA ARG A 101 -23.37 -18.10 -29.98
C ARG A 101 -24.72 -17.83 -30.66
N GLU A 102 -25.21 -16.60 -30.60
CA GLU A 102 -26.47 -16.20 -31.26
C GLU A 102 -26.38 -16.28 -32.79
N LYS A 103 -25.22 -15.95 -33.38
CA LYS A 103 -24.99 -16.01 -34.83
C LYS A 103 -24.79 -17.43 -35.38
N VAL A 104 -24.31 -18.37 -34.56
CA VAL A 104 -24.13 -19.78 -34.94
C VAL A 104 -25.44 -20.58 -34.83
N ASN A 105 -26.44 -20.07 -34.10
CA ASN A 105 -27.70 -20.77 -33.90
C ASN A 105 -28.67 -20.57 -35.07
N ILE A 106 -28.54 -21.40 -36.11
CA ILE A 106 -29.42 -21.45 -37.29
C ILE A 106 -30.91 -21.68 -36.98
N PHE A 107 -31.26 -22.06 -35.75
CA PHE A 107 -32.65 -22.24 -35.30
C PHE A 107 -33.32 -20.95 -34.78
N ASN A 108 -32.60 -19.83 -34.65
CA ASN A 108 -33.16 -18.54 -34.22
C ASN A 108 -33.78 -17.70 -35.36
N LYS A 109 -33.68 -18.15 -36.61
CA LYS A 109 -34.38 -17.49 -37.72
C LYS A 109 -35.84 -17.92 -37.69
N LYS A 110 -36.73 -17.06 -37.18
CA LYS A 110 -38.19 -17.27 -37.35
C LYS A 110 -38.45 -17.39 -38.86
N VAL A 111 -39.00 -18.54 -39.26
CA VAL A 111 -39.64 -18.74 -40.57
C VAL A 111 -41.01 -18.09 -40.52
#